data_AF-A0A183I4U7-F1
#
_entry.id   AF-A0A183I4U7-F1
#
_cell.length_a   1.000
_cell.length_b   1.000
_cell.length_c   1.000
_cell.angle_alpha   90.00
_cell.angle_beta   90.00
_cell.angle_gamma   90.00
#
_symmetry.space_group_name_H-M   'P 1'
#
loop_
_entity.id
_entity.type
_entity.pdbx_description
1 polymer ?
#
loop_
_entity_poly.entity_id
_entity_poly.type
_entity_poly.pdbx_seq_one_letter_code
_entity_poly.pdbx_strand_id
1 'polypeptide(L)'
;MERFAERSREAIATVPVVSSTSPSSSNYQCKNDLLKECILYGSVLKEHEEKLLQRLRGLCDPGQHSFNEHEMDPDVTVRLRRKFGGPDANSFQWHFRYMGAAEPDVHCPTIIRKSIDSLIYSSNMMEFVKTLGLRMDYEYLTKGYLFTKGNIKIIINNITRTEKIGTYDPNVLKPLSDSLLIEMSVALPDTKEYMTTAKALRSFADQLSPICDMQKVEYWRRLQ
;
A
#
# COMPACT_ATOMS: atom_id res chain seq x y z
N MET A 1 -26.94 -60.23 -52.06
CA MET A 1 -26.76 -58.78 -52.27
C MET A 1 -27.49 -58.11 -51.12
N GLU A 2 -26.82 -57.84 -50.01
CA GLU A 2 -26.01 -56.61 -49.79
C GLU A 2 -26.91 -55.36 -49.82
N ARG A 3 -26.87 -54.40 -48.89
CA ARG A 3 -25.95 -54.07 -47.78
C ARG A 3 -26.49 -52.77 -47.11
N PHE A 4 -26.22 -52.59 -45.81
CA PHE A 4 -26.14 -51.35 -45.00
C PHE A 4 -27.35 -50.37 -45.00
N ALA A 5 -28.02 -50.02 -43.89
CA ALA A 5 -27.61 -49.64 -42.53
C ALA A 5 -26.73 -48.37 -42.46
N GLU A 6 -27.35 -47.19 -42.39
CA GLU A 6 -26.70 -45.96 -41.96
C GLU A 6 -27.22 -45.50 -40.60
N ARG A 7 -26.35 -45.76 -39.61
CA ARG A 7 -26.23 -45.07 -38.33
C ARG A 7 -25.67 -43.68 -38.58
N SER A 8 -26.29 -42.66 -37.97
CA SER A 8 -25.56 -41.66 -37.18
C SER A 8 -26.56 -40.79 -36.41
N ARG A 9 -26.95 -41.26 -35.21
CA ARG A 9 -27.43 -40.40 -34.14
C ARG A 9 -26.20 -39.86 -33.42
N GLU A 10 -25.79 -38.64 -33.73
CA GLU A 10 -24.99 -37.86 -32.79
C GLU A 10 -25.94 -37.18 -31.82
N ALA A 11 -25.78 -37.52 -30.54
CA ALA A 11 -26.47 -36.89 -29.44
C ALA A 11 -25.93 -35.47 -29.29
N ILE A 12 -26.74 -34.47 -29.69
CA ILE A 12 -26.52 -33.10 -29.23
C ILE A 12 -26.91 -33.10 -27.75
N ALA A 13 -25.92 -33.21 -26.89
CA ALA A 13 -26.06 -32.93 -25.48
C ALA A 13 -26.54 -31.49 -25.33
N THR A 14 -27.77 -31.33 -24.84
CA THR A 14 -28.33 -30.04 -24.45
C THR A 14 -27.48 -29.51 -23.30
N VAL A 15 -26.54 -28.61 -23.62
CA VAL A 15 -25.79 -27.86 -22.62
C VAL A 15 -26.82 -27.02 -21.86
N PRO A 16 -26.88 -27.10 -20.52
CA PRO A 16 -27.78 -26.26 -19.76
C PRO A 16 -27.41 -24.80 -20.01
N VAL A 17 -28.43 -23.99 -20.34
CA VAL A 17 -28.34 -22.53 -20.39
C VAL A 17 -27.91 -22.08 -19.00
N VAL A 18 -26.61 -21.81 -18.84
CA VAL A 18 -26.08 -21.14 -17.67
C VAL A 18 -26.67 -19.74 -17.71
N SER A 19 -27.58 -19.48 -16.76
CA SER A 19 -28.04 -18.14 -16.45
C SER A 19 -26.82 -17.23 -16.37
N SER A 20 -26.83 -16.16 -17.17
CA SER A 20 -25.87 -15.08 -17.06
C SER A 20 -26.04 -14.41 -15.69
N THR A 21 -25.40 -14.98 -14.67
CA THR A 21 -25.06 -14.26 -13.47
C THR A 21 -24.10 -13.16 -13.91
N SER A 22 -24.67 -11.95 -14.04
CA SER A 22 -23.90 -10.72 -14.02
C SER A 22 -22.86 -10.82 -12.90
N PRO A 23 -21.57 -10.56 -13.17
CA PRO A 23 -20.60 -10.43 -12.10
C PRO A 23 -21.15 -9.32 -11.20
N SER A 24 -21.41 -9.65 -9.93
CA SER A 24 -21.85 -8.69 -8.95
C SER A 24 -20.84 -7.55 -8.93
N SER A 25 -21.30 -6.39 -9.40
CA SER A 25 -20.58 -5.11 -9.43
C SER A 25 -20.40 -4.57 -8.01
N SER A 26 -19.79 -5.36 -7.13
CA SER A 26 -19.70 -5.07 -5.70
C SER A 26 -18.29 -5.29 -5.15
N ASN A 27 -17.24 -4.95 -5.91
CA ASN A 27 -15.87 -4.96 -5.40
C ASN A 27 -14.94 -3.86 -5.96
N TYR A 28 -15.44 -2.86 -6.68
CA TYR A 28 -14.68 -1.65 -7.05
C TYR A 28 -15.50 -0.37 -6.85
N GLN A 29 -16.44 -0.38 -5.90
CA GLN A 29 -16.99 0.88 -5.45
C GLN A 29 -15.96 1.49 -4.51
N CYS A 30 -15.33 2.58 -4.93
CA CYS A 30 -14.55 3.47 -4.09
C CYS A 30 -15.48 4.03 -3.02
N LYS A 31 -15.78 3.24 -2.00
CA LYS A 31 -16.31 3.78 -0.75
C LYS A 31 -15.19 4.65 -0.21
N ASN A 32 -15.40 5.95 -0.26
CA ASN A 32 -14.60 6.92 0.50
C ASN A 32 -14.90 6.69 2.00
N ASP A 33 -14.57 5.51 2.50
CA ASP A 33 -14.74 5.15 3.89
C ASP A 33 -13.65 5.87 4.66
N LEU A 34 -14.05 6.72 5.60
CA LEU A 34 -13.14 7.29 6.57
C LEU A 34 -12.55 6.15 7.40
N LEU A 35 -11.25 5.92 7.26
CA LEU A 35 -10.53 4.89 7.98
C LEU A 35 -9.77 5.52 9.15
N LYS A 36 -9.55 4.70 10.17
CA LYS A 36 -8.64 4.95 11.27
C LYS A 36 -7.47 3.98 11.16
N GLU A 37 -6.26 4.51 11.10
CA GLU A 37 -5.03 3.73 10.97
C GLU A 37 -4.30 3.67 12.32
N CYS A 38 -3.89 2.46 12.72
CA CYS A 38 -2.90 2.22 13.78
C CYS A 38 -1.54 2.01 13.12
N ILE A 39 -0.51 2.77 13.48
CA ILE A 39 0.78 2.77 12.76
C ILE A 39 1.96 2.72 13.72
N LEU A 40 3.00 1.97 13.35
CA LEU A 40 4.34 1.97 13.93
C LEU A 40 5.37 2.12 12.80
N TYR A 41 6.49 2.76 13.12
CA TYR A 41 7.63 2.90 12.21
C TYR A 41 8.89 2.32 12.82
N GLY A 42 9.72 1.71 12.01
CA GLY A 42 11.06 1.26 12.38
C GLY A 42 12.04 1.55 11.26
N SER A 43 13.30 1.23 11.50
CA SER A 43 14.32 1.32 10.46
C SER A 43 15.33 0.21 10.63
N VAL A 44 15.88 -0.26 9.50
CA VAL A 44 16.90 -1.31 9.46
C VAL A 44 17.94 -0.93 8.43
N LEU A 45 19.22 -1.06 8.76
CA LEU A 45 20.31 -0.86 7.79
C LEU A 45 20.16 -1.85 6.63
N LYS A 46 20.45 -1.42 5.40
CA LYS A 46 20.32 -2.26 4.20
C LYS A 46 21.07 -3.59 4.30
N GLU A 47 22.22 -3.60 4.98
CA GLU A 47 23.01 -4.83 5.24
C GLU A 47 22.24 -5.91 6.03
N HIS A 48 21.22 -5.51 6.80
CA HIS A 48 20.40 -6.39 7.63
C HIS A 48 19.05 -6.75 6.98
N GLU A 49 18.81 -6.29 5.74
CA GLU A 49 17.56 -6.51 5.02
C GLU A 49 17.17 -7.99 4.93
N GLU A 50 18.09 -8.85 4.49
CA GLU A 50 17.77 -10.28 4.29
C GLU A 50 17.41 -10.97 5.61
N LYS A 51 18.02 -10.57 6.74
CA LYS A 51 17.65 -11.09 8.07
C LYS A 51 16.22 -10.72 8.44
N LEU A 52 15.83 -9.47 8.17
CA LEU A 52 14.46 -9.01 8.39
C LEU A 52 13.47 -9.76 7.48
N LEU A 53 13.79 -9.92 6.19
CA LEU A 53 12.94 -10.64 5.23
C LEU A 53 12.73 -12.09 5.64
N GLN A 54 13.79 -12.80 6.04
CA GLN A 54 13.69 -14.17 6.54
C GLN A 54 12.81 -14.27 7.79
N ARG A 55 12.96 -13.33 8.73
CA ARG A 55 12.11 -13.29 9.93
C ARG A 55 10.64 -13.06 9.57
N LEU A 56 10.35 -12.11 8.69
CA LEU A 56 8.98 -11.81 8.25
C LEU A 56 8.35 -12.98 7.50
N ARG A 57 9.10 -13.68 6.63
CA ARG A 57 8.62 -14.90 5.95
C ARG A 57 8.17 -15.99 6.93
N GLY A 58 8.76 -16.05 8.13
CA GLY A 58 8.36 -17.00 9.17
C GLY A 58 7.17 -16.56 10.03
N LEU A 59 6.86 -15.26 10.09
CA LEU A 59 5.81 -14.70 10.94
C LEU A 59 4.53 -14.33 10.17
N CYS A 60 4.71 -13.80 8.95
CA CYS A 60 3.66 -13.31 8.07
C CYS A 60 2.96 -14.44 7.32
N ASP A 61 1.87 -14.10 6.66
CA ASP A 61 1.15 -15.02 5.79
C ASP A 61 1.92 -15.20 4.46
N PRO A 62 1.69 -16.32 3.73
CA PRO A 62 2.34 -16.54 2.45
C PRO A 62 1.94 -15.46 1.43
N GLY A 63 2.93 -14.84 0.79
CA GLY A 63 2.70 -13.78 -0.20
C GLY A 63 3.52 -12.54 0.13
N GLN A 64 4.72 -12.47 -0.43
CA GLN A 64 5.54 -11.26 -0.45
C GLN A 64 5.32 -10.57 -1.80
N HIS A 65 5.01 -9.27 -1.78
CA HIS A 65 4.82 -8.49 -3.00
C HIS A 65 5.90 -7.42 -3.11
N SER A 66 6.64 -7.41 -4.21
CA SER A 66 7.53 -6.29 -4.52
C SER A 66 6.75 -5.14 -5.14
N PHE A 67 7.11 -3.90 -4.80
CA PHE A 67 6.55 -2.71 -5.42
C PHE A 67 7.65 -1.72 -5.83
N ASN A 68 7.29 -0.87 -6.79
CA ASN A 68 8.05 0.29 -7.22
C ASN A 68 7.05 1.41 -7.48
N GLU A 69 7.07 2.45 -6.68
CA GLU A 69 6.07 3.51 -6.67
C GLU A 69 6.73 4.88 -6.75
N HIS A 70 6.02 5.81 -7.37
CA HIS A 70 6.33 7.23 -7.38
C HIS A 70 5.38 7.94 -6.45
N GLU A 71 5.94 8.68 -5.49
CA GLU A 71 5.20 9.42 -4.48
C GLU A 71 5.47 10.91 -4.60
N MET A 72 4.38 11.67 -4.52
CA MET A 72 4.35 13.12 -4.55
C MET A 72 3.59 13.60 -3.31
N ASP A 73 4.22 14.49 -2.56
CA ASP A 73 3.70 15.02 -1.31
C ASP A 73 3.62 16.56 -1.46
N PRO A 74 2.43 17.09 -1.82
CA PRO A 74 2.21 18.54 -1.85
C PRO A 74 2.10 19.16 -0.44
N ASP A 75 1.64 18.39 0.53
CA ASP A 75 1.73 18.75 1.94
C ASP A 75 1.67 17.48 2.81
N VAL A 76 2.02 17.62 4.08
CA VAL A 76 2.07 16.50 5.05
C VAL A 76 0.72 15.75 5.20
N THR A 77 -0.40 16.36 4.79
CA THR A 77 -1.74 15.78 4.87
C THR A 77 -2.19 15.10 3.58
N VAL A 78 -1.61 15.41 2.42
CA VAL A 78 -2.01 14.85 1.12
C VAL A 78 -0.85 14.09 0.50
N ARG A 79 -1.09 12.83 0.14
CA ARG A 79 -0.14 11.98 -0.58
C ARG A 79 -0.72 11.46 -1.87
N LEU A 80 0.08 11.57 -2.92
CA LEU A 80 -0.25 11.07 -4.25
C LEU A 80 0.75 9.99 -4.59
N ARG A 81 0.25 8.82 -4.96
CA ARG A 81 1.10 7.66 -5.24
C ARG A 81 0.65 6.95 -6.50
N ARG A 82 1.60 6.50 -7.31
CA ARG A 82 1.33 5.63 -8.46
C ARG A 82 2.39 4.55 -8.60
N LYS A 83 2.05 3.45 -9.26
CA LYS A 83 3.05 2.46 -9.69
C LYS A 83 3.99 3.08 -10.72
N PHE A 84 5.26 2.70 -10.66
CA PHE A 84 6.32 3.29 -11.48
C PHE A 84 7.22 2.21 -12.11
N GLY A 85 7.47 2.33 -13.41
CA GLY A 85 8.48 1.52 -14.13
C GLY A 85 8.22 0.01 -14.23
N GLY A 86 7.04 -0.48 -13.85
CA GLY A 86 6.62 -1.88 -13.96
C GLY A 86 5.70 -2.16 -15.16
N PRO A 87 5.51 -3.44 -15.55
CA PRO A 87 4.61 -3.81 -16.65
C PRO A 87 3.14 -3.48 -16.37
N ASP A 88 2.78 -3.38 -15.09
CA ASP A 88 1.45 -3.01 -14.59
C ASP A 88 1.37 -1.53 -14.17
N ALA A 89 2.41 -0.74 -14.45
CA ALA A 89 2.43 0.67 -14.10
C ALA A 89 1.52 1.47 -15.04
N ASN A 90 0.46 2.06 -14.48
CA ASN A 90 -0.37 3.03 -15.16
C ASN A 90 0.02 4.45 -14.69
N SER A 91 0.69 5.20 -15.57
CA SER A 91 1.17 6.55 -15.27
C SER A 91 0.06 7.55 -14.94
N PHE A 92 -1.18 7.25 -15.33
CA PHE A 92 -2.33 8.14 -15.17
C PHE A 92 -3.23 7.77 -13.99
N GLN A 93 -3.05 6.57 -13.41
CA GLN A 93 -3.82 6.12 -12.26
C GLN A 93 -3.05 6.42 -10.98
N TRP A 94 -3.66 7.23 -10.13
CA TRP A 94 -3.06 7.67 -8.88
C TRP A 94 -3.94 7.30 -7.71
N HIS A 95 -3.27 6.96 -6.62
CA HIS A 95 -3.86 6.83 -5.32
C HIS A 95 -3.71 8.17 -4.60
N PHE A 96 -4.83 8.85 -4.40
CA PHE A 96 -4.94 10.09 -3.66
C PHE A 96 -5.32 9.77 -2.22
N ARG A 97 -4.44 10.08 -1.29
CA ARG A 97 -4.63 9.82 0.14
C ARG A 97 -4.62 11.12 0.92
N TYR A 98 -5.67 11.37 1.69
CA TYR A 98 -5.67 12.36 2.75
C TYR A 98 -5.34 11.67 4.09
N MET A 99 -4.46 12.29 4.88
CA MET A 99 -4.02 11.85 6.19
C MET A 99 -4.32 12.95 7.20
N GLY A 100 -5.22 12.68 8.13
CA GLY A 100 -5.50 13.57 9.24
C GLY A 100 -4.34 13.63 10.24
N ALA A 101 -4.41 14.63 11.11
CA ALA A 101 -3.50 14.75 12.24
C ALA A 101 -3.56 13.50 13.14
N ALA A 102 -2.44 13.19 13.80
CA ALA A 102 -2.41 12.12 14.78
C ALA A 102 -3.26 12.48 16.00
N GLU A 103 -4.06 11.52 16.48
CA GLU A 103 -4.86 11.67 17.69
C GLU A 103 -3.95 11.61 18.92
N PRO A 104 -3.98 12.61 19.82
CA PRO A 104 -3.15 12.62 21.01
C PRO A 104 -3.72 11.62 22.04
N ASP A 105 -3.16 10.42 22.06
CA ASP A 105 -3.43 9.41 23.09
C ASP A 105 -2.11 8.87 23.62
N VAL A 106 -1.80 9.18 24.88
CA VAL A 106 -0.54 8.78 25.55
C VAL A 106 -0.54 7.29 25.90
N HIS A 107 -1.72 6.69 26.12
CA HIS A 107 -1.86 5.28 26.49
C HIS A 107 -1.89 4.36 25.27
N CYS A 108 -2.19 4.90 24.09
CA CYS A 108 -2.14 4.13 22.85
C CYS A 108 -0.68 3.80 22.47
N PRO A 109 -0.33 2.52 22.26
CA PRO A 109 1.03 2.10 21.94
C PRO A 109 1.43 2.36 20.48
N THR A 110 0.51 2.88 19.66
CA THR A 110 0.70 3.14 18.22
C THR A 110 0.29 4.56 17.89
N ILE A 111 0.68 5.05 16.72
CA ILE A 111 0.16 6.29 16.16
C ILE A 111 -1.26 6.01 15.68
N ILE A 112 -2.19 6.88 16.03
CA ILE A 112 -3.58 6.81 15.56
C ILE A 112 -3.83 8.03 14.70
N ARG A 113 -4.34 7.83 13.49
CA ARG A 113 -4.78 8.94 12.63
C ARG A 113 -5.92 8.50 11.73
N LYS A 114 -6.64 9.47 11.20
CA LYS A 114 -7.66 9.23 10.18
C LYS A 114 -7.05 9.26 8.78
N SER A 115 -7.55 8.45 7.86
CA SER A 115 -7.17 8.49 6.46
C SER A 115 -8.38 8.33 5.54
N ILE A 116 -8.29 8.92 4.36
CA ILE A 116 -9.25 8.73 3.26
C ILE A 116 -8.44 8.43 2.02
N ASP A 117 -8.83 7.37 1.32
CA ASP A 117 -8.18 6.92 0.09
C ASP A 117 -9.14 7.01 -1.08
N SER A 118 -8.63 7.48 -2.22
CA SER A 118 -9.37 7.55 -3.47
C SER A 118 -8.48 7.20 -4.66
N LEU A 119 -9.05 6.54 -5.64
CA LEU A 119 -8.40 6.30 -6.92
C LEU A 119 -8.82 7.39 -7.90
N ILE A 120 -7.85 8.14 -8.40
CA ILE A 120 -8.07 9.21 -9.36
C ILE A 120 -7.31 8.93 -10.65
N TYR A 121 -7.84 9.45 -11.75
CA TYR A 121 -7.20 9.39 -13.05
C TYR A 121 -6.83 10.80 -13.50
N SER A 122 -5.56 11.02 -13.83
CA SER A 122 -5.10 12.30 -14.38
C SER A 122 -3.91 12.10 -15.30
N SER A 123 -3.99 12.70 -16.48
CA SER A 123 -2.86 12.83 -17.41
C SER A 123 -1.85 13.89 -16.98
N ASN A 124 -2.27 14.86 -16.15
CA ASN A 124 -1.44 15.94 -15.63
C ASN A 124 -1.70 16.13 -14.12
N MET A 125 -1.00 15.33 -13.30
CA MET A 125 -1.19 15.37 -11.85
C MET A 125 -0.73 16.70 -11.23
N MET A 126 0.32 17.32 -11.79
CA MET A 126 0.83 18.62 -11.31
C MET A 126 -0.22 19.73 -11.43
N GLU A 127 -0.90 19.79 -12.56
CA GLU A 127 -1.96 20.78 -12.80
C GLU A 127 -3.20 20.52 -11.95
N PHE A 128 -3.55 19.24 -11.76
CA PHE A 128 -4.64 18.84 -10.87
C PHE A 128 -4.39 19.35 -9.44
N VAL A 129 -3.21 19.08 -8.88
CA VAL A 129 -2.80 19.53 -7.53
C VAL A 129 -2.83 21.06 -7.43
N LYS A 130 -2.29 21.76 -8.44
CA LYS A 130 -2.32 23.22 -8.50
C LYS A 130 -3.73 23.78 -8.52
N THR A 131 -4.66 23.13 -9.23
CA THR A 131 -6.08 23.53 -9.30
C THR A 131 -6.80 23.36 -7.97
N LEU A 132 -6.37 22.40 -7.15
CA LEU A 132 -6.84 22.24 -5.77
C LEU A 132 -6.24 23.30 -4.80
N GLY A 133 -5.39 24.21 -5.30
CA GLY A 133 -4.71 25.21 -4.48
C GLY A 133 -3.52 24.66 -3.69
N LEU A 134 -3.10 23.42 -3.97
CA LEU A 134 -1.94 22.80 -3.35
C LEU A 134 -0.67 23.09 -4.15
N ARG A 135 0.47 23.12 -3.45
CA ARG A 135 1.78 23.32 -4.06
C ARG A 135 2.63 22.08 -3.79
N MET A 136 3.24 21.52 -4.83
CA MET A 136 4.18 20.43 -4.65
C MET A 136 5.39 20.84 -3.80
N ASP A 137 5.70 20.06 -2.77
CA ASP A 137 6.85 20.26 -1.89
C ASP A 137 7.98 19.29 -2.24
N TYR A 138 7.72 17.98 -2.19
CA TYR A 138 8.70 16.95 -2.53
C TYR A 138 8.11 15.77 -3.31
N GLU A 139 8.99 15.11 -4.06
CA GLU A 139 8.69 13.84 -4.74
C GLU A 139 9.86 12.86 -4.56
N TYR A 140 9.54 11.57 -4.57
CA TYR A 140 10.51 10.50 -4.44
C TYR A 140 9.99 9.19 -5.04
N LEU A 141 10.90 8.25 -5.25
CA LEU A 141 10.57 6.88 -5.61
C LEU A 141 10.75 5.97 -4.40
N THR A 142 9.82 5.03 -4.24
CA THR A 142 9.89 3.98 -3.22
C THR A 142 9.95 2.63 -3.91
N LYS A 143 10.88 1.79 -3.46
CA LYS A 143 10.97 0.39 -3.86
C LYS A 143 11.06 -0.49 -2.63
N GLY A 144 10.45 -1.66 -2.68
CA GLY A 144 10.63 -2.63 -1.61
C GLY A 144 9.56 -3.68 -1.59
N TYR A 145 9.16 -4.08 -0.39
CA TYR A 145 8.35 -5.27 -0.17
C TYR A 145 7.17 -5.02 0.76
N LEU A 146 6.05 -5.66 0.42
CA LEU A 146 4.84 -5.71 1.20
C LEU A 146 4.64 -7.14 1.72
N PHE A 147 4.40 -7.26 3.02
CA PHE A 147 3.96 -8.46 3.71
C PHE A 147 2.63 -8.22 4.42
N THR A 148 1.87 -9.29 4.64
CA THR A 148 0.62 -9.25 5.39
C THR A 148 0.61 -10.29 6.51
N LYS A 149 0.02 -9.93 7.65
CA LYS A 149 -0.34 -10.86 8.72
C LYS A 149 -1.78 -10.59 9.15
N GLY A 150 -2.74 -11.35 8.62
CA GLY A 150 -4.15 -11.03 8.72
C GLY A 150 -4.43 -9.64 8.16
N ASN A 151 -4.86 -8.70 9.00
CA ASN A 151 -5.09 -7.30 8.64
C ASN A 151 -3.87 -6.39 8.86
N ILE A 152 -2.76 -6.91 9.39
CA ILE A 152 -1.53 -6.15 9.57
C ILE A 152 -0.80 -6.08 8.23
N LYS A 153 -0.50 -4.87 7.79
CA LYS A 153 0.32 -4.56 6.62
C LYS A 153 1.72 -4.17 7.09
N ILE A 154 2.75 -4.79 6.51
CA ILE A 154 4.16 -4.47 6.78
C ILE A 154 4.80 -4.06 5.46
N ILE A 155 5.29 -2.82 5.38
CA ILE A 155 5.95 -2.26 4.20
C ILE A 155 7.42 -2.01 4.55
N ILE A 156 8.31 -2.53 3.72
CA ILE A 156 9.74 -2.25 3.74
C ILE A 156 10.02 -1.31 2.58
N ASN A 157 10.46 -0.08 2.86
CA ASN A 157 10.66 0.99 1.90
C ASN A 157 12.14 1.35 1.76
N ASN A 158 12.68 1.22 0.56
CA ASN A 158 13.91 1.87 0.12
C ASN A 158 13.54 3.15 -0.64
N ILE A 159 13.88 4.31 -0.09
CA ILE A 159 13.49 5.61 -0.62
C ILE A 159 14.66 6.18 -1.40
N THR A 160 14.40 6.58 -2.65
CA THR A 160 15.34 7.33 -3.48
C THR A 160 14.73 8.66 -3.86
N ARG A 161 15.48 9.74 -3.66
CA ARG A 161 15.09 11.09 -4.07
C ARG A 161 15.60 11.40 -5.46
N THR A 162 14.87 12.23 -6.20
CA THR A 162 15.36 12.85 -7.41
C THR A 162 15.95 14.21 -7.10
N GLU A 163 17.09 14.55 -7.71
CA GLU A 163 17.67 15.90 -7.61
C GLU A 163 16.96 16.91 -8.50
N LYS A 164 16.22 16.44 -9.52
CA LYS A 164 15.54 17.28 -10.49
C LYS A 164 14.09 16.82 -10.64
N ILE A 165 13.18 17.70 -10.23
CA ILE A 165 11.74 17.44 -10.29
C ILE A 165 11.32 17.01 -11.71
N GLY A 166 10.50 15.96 -11.79
CA GLY A 166 10.00 15.37 -13.03
C GLY A 166 11.01 14.52 -13.79
N THR A 167 12.23 14.33 -13.27
CA THR A 167 13.27 13.52 -13.90
C THR A 167 13.57 12.30 -13.03
N TYR A 168 13.48 11.10 -13.62
CA TYR A 168 13.61 9.83 -12.88
C TYR A 168 14.69 8.92 -13.47
N ASP A 169 15.64 9.50 -14.20
CA ASP A 169 16.75 8.76 -14.77
C ASP A 169 17.62 8.17 -13.65
N PRO A 170 18.07 6.91 -13.76
CA PRO A 170 18.89 6.28 -12.73
C PRO A 170 20.14 7.07 -12.33
N ASN A 171 20.68 7.89 -13.24
CA ASN A 171 21.88 8.71 -13.03
C ASN A 171 21.64 9.91 -12.10
N VAL A 172 20.39 10.36 -11.93
CA VAL A 172 20.03 11.51 -11.08
C VAL A 172 19.29 11.10 -9.80
N LEU A 173 19.04 9.79 -9.62
CA LEU A 173 18.42 9.25 -8.43
C LEU A 173 19.47 9.01 -7.35
N LYS A 174 19.22 9.52 -6.14
CA LYS A 174 20.09 9.31 -4.99
C LYS A 174 19.35 8.58 -3.87
N PRO A 175 19.99 7.61 -3.21
CA PRO A 175 19.41 6.99 -2.02
C PRO A 175 19.20 8.06 -0.95
N LEU A 176 18.07 8.00 -0.25
CA LEU A 176 17.81 8.90 0.87
C LEU A 176 18.75 8.60 2.05
N SER A 177 18.97 7.33 2.34
CA SER A 177 19.83 6.87 3.43
C SER A 177 20.31 5.45 3.17
N ASP A 178 21.20 4.95 4.04
CA ASP A 178 21.64 3.54 4.07
C ASP A 178 20.71 2.63 4.88
N SER A 179 19.58 3.18 5.34
CA SER A 179 18.53 2.44 6.03
C SER A 179 17.29 2.28 5.15
N LEU A 180 16.57 1.19 5.41
CA LEU A 180 15.22 0.92 4.95
C LEU A 180 14.24 1.43 6.01
N LEU A 181 13.17 2.09 5.55
CA LEU A 181 12.07 2.51 6.41
C LEU A 181 11.06 1.37 6.50
N ILE A 182 10.72 0.95 7.72
CA ILE A 182 9.71 -0.07 7.97
C ILE A 182 8.44 0.62 8.47
N GLU A 183 7.33 0.41 7.78
CA GLU A 183 6.00 0.83 8.22
C GLU A 183 5.18 -0.42 8.55
N MET A 184 4.54 -0.41 9.72
CA MET A 184 3.59 -1.44 10.09
C MET A 184 2.26 -0.76 10.43
N SER A 185 1.18 -1.19 9.78
CA SER A 185 -0.11 -0.51 9.92
C SER A 185 -1.29 -1.46 9.88
N VAL A 186 -2.38 -1.06 10.54
CA VAL A 186 -3.71 -1.66 10.39
C VAL A 186 -4.72 -0.56 10.14
N ALA A 187 -5.59 -0.73 9.15
CA ALA A 187 -6.69 0.19 8.88
C ALA A 187 -8.04 -0.42 9.33
N LEU A 188 -8.85 0.40 10.00
CA LEU A 188 -10.16 0.05 10.55
C LEU A 188 -11.18 1.09 10.07
N PRO A 189 -12.47 0.75 9.94
CA PRO A 189 -13.51 1.78 9.84
C PRO A 189 -13.47 2.72 11.05
N ASP A 190 -13.67 4.03 10.86
CA ASP A 190 -13.56 5.04 11.94
C ASP A 190 -14.50 4.78 13.13
N THR A 191 -15.62 4.09 12.89
CA THR A 191 -16.61 3.72 13.91
C THR A 191 -16.16 2.60 14.85
N LYS A 192 -15.08 1.88 14.53
CA LYS A 192 -14.57 0.79 15.38
C LYS A 192 -13.60 1.31 16.43
N GLU A 193 -13.64 0.69 17.60
CA GLU A 193 -12.65 0.91 18.65
C GLU A 193 -11.28 0.37 18.22
N TYR A 194 -10.23 1.19 18.33
CA TYR A 194 -8.89 0.88 17.81
C TYR A 194 -7.94 0.28 18.85
N MET A 195 -8.25 0.42 20.14
CA MET A 195 -7.27 0.14 21.21
C MET A 195 -6.82 -1.33 21.25
N THR A 196 -7.75 -2.28 21.05
CA THR A 196 -7.42 -3.71 20.96
C THR A 196 -6.51 -4.00 19.77
N THR A 197 -6.78 -3.37 18.61
CA THR A 197 -5.95 -3.53 17.41
C THR A 197 -4.57 -2.89 17.58
N ALA A 198 -4.48 -1.72 18.21
CA ALA A 198 -3.21 -1.06 18.51
C ALA A 198 -2.31 -1.93 19.40
N LYS A 199 -2.88 -2.55 20.44
CA LYS A 199 -2.15 -3.49 21.31
C LYS A 199 -1.69 -4.75 20.57
N ALA A 200 -2.54 -5.32 19.70
CA ALA A 200 -2.18 -6.45 18.87
C ALA A 200 -1.05 -6.09 17.88
N LEU A 201 -1.12 -4.91 17.27
CA LEU A 201 -0.08 -4.39 16.38
C LEU A 201 1.26 -4.26 17.10
N ARG A 202 1.27 -3.66 18.29
CA ARG A 202 2.46 -3.53 19.14
C ARG A 202 3.05 -4.90 19.50
N SER A 203 2.23 -5.83 19.94
CA SER A 203 2.65 -7.20 20.31
C SER A 203 3.27 -7.94 19.13
N PHE A 204 2.73 -7.78 17.91
CA PHE A 204 3.35 -8.33 16.71
C PHE A 204 4.68 -7.65 16.39
N ALA A 205 4.72 -6.32 16.48
CA ALA A 205 5.91 -5.52 16.22
C ALA A 205 7.09 -5.90 17.15
N ASP A 206 6.81 -6.22 18.41
CA ASP A 206 7.82 -6.66 19.39
C ASP A 206 8.55 -7.95 18.97
N GLN A 207 7.93 -8.80 18.14
CA GLN A 207 8.54 -10.04 17.64
C GLN A 207 9.64 -9.82 16.60
N LEU A 208 9.80 -8.58 16.11
CA LEU A 208 10.89 -8.16 15.23
C LEU A 208 12.12 -7.69 15.99
N SER A 209 12.03 -7.48 17.31
CA SER A 209 13.18 -7.17 18.15
C SER A 209 14.12 -8.40 18.24
N PRO A 210 15.45 -8.23 18.15
CA PRO A 210 16.19 -6.96 18.07
C PRO A 210 16.51 -6.48 16.64
N ILE A 211 16.01 -7.16 15.60
CA ILE A 211 16.35 -6.85 14.20
C ILE A 211 15.82 -5.47 13.78
N CYS A 212 14.59 -5.17 14.18
CA CYS A 212 13.95 -3.89 13.92
C CYS A 212 13.21 -3.44 15.17
N ASP A 213 13.60 -2.31 15.74
CA ASP A 213 12.84 -1.66 16.80
C ASP A 213 11.74 -0.79 16.16
N MET A 214 10.50 -1.25 16.29
CA MET A 214 9.32 -0.52 15.83
C MET A 214 8.88 0.44 16.94
N GLN A 215 8.62 1.69 16.59
CA GLN A 215 8.34 2.77 17.54
C GLN A 215 7.10 3.57 17.14
N LYS A 216 6.44 4.14 18.16
CA LYS A 216 5.45 5.21 17.98
C LYS A 216 6.20 6.53 17.85
N VAL A 217 6.51 6.91 16.61
CA VAL A 217 7.27 8.14 16.32
C VAL A 217 6.34 9.35 16.28
N GLU A 218 6.56 10.32 17.16
CA GLU A 218 5.80 11.57 17.22
C GLU A 218 6.30 12.57 16.15
N TYR A 219 6.06 12.31 14.87
CA TYR A 219 6.56 13.14 13.76
C TYR A 219 5.82 14.48 13.60
N TRP A 220 4.70 14.69 14.29
CA TRP A 220 3.88 15.91 14.21
C TRP A 220 4.25 16.96 15.26
N ARG A 221 5.04 16.60 16.29
CA ARG A 221 5.64 17.59 17.17
C ARG A 221 6.82 18.18 16.43
N ARG A 222 6.64 19.37 15.85
CA ARG A 222 7.81 20.19 15.50
C ARG A 222 8.65 20.31 16.77
N LEU A 223 9.92 19.92 16.71
CA LEU A 223 10.90 20.31 17.71
C LEU A 223 10.81 21.83 17.82
N GLN A 224 10.24 22.33 18.92
CA GLN A 224 10.30 23.73 19.30
C GLN A 224 11.70 24.02 19.83
#